data_AF-A0A951UU92-F1
#
_entry.id   AF-A0A951UU92-F1
#
_cell.length_a   1.000
_cell.length_b   1.000
_cell.length_c   1.000
_cell.angle_alpha   90.00
_cell.angle_beta   90.00
_cell.angle_gamma   90.00
#
_symmetry.space_group_name_H-M   'P 1'
#
loop_
_entity.id
_entity.type
_entity.pdbx_description
1 polymer ?
#
loop_
_entity_poly.entity_id
_entity_poly.type
_entity_poly.pdbx_seq_one_letter_code
_entity_poly.pdbx_strand_id
1 'polypeptide(L)' 'MHLAVLNSLLARRVGELPQEVRQQVECLSLEQLENLGEALLDFTSMTDLDAWLAALKA' A
#
# COMPACT_ATOMS: atom_id res chain seq x y z
N MET A 1 -0.37 1.49 16.11
CA MET A 1 -1.16 2.68 15.73
C MET A 1 -0.93 3.14 14.27
N HIS A 2 0.00 2.55 13.49
CA HIS A 2 0.33 3.01 12.12
C HIS A 2 -0.52 2.41 10.97
N LEU A 3 -1.04 1.19 11.11
CA LEU A 3 -1.72 0.47 10.01
C LEU A 3 -3.03 1.09 9.53
N ALA A 4 -3.85 1.63 10.45
CA ALA A 4 -5.17 2.17 10.12
C ALA A 4 -5.08 3.44 9.23
N VAL A 5 -4.02 4.22 9.41
CA VAL A 5 -3.78 5.44 8.63
C VAL A 5 -3.38 5.09 7.20
N LEU A 6 -2.45 4.14 7.03
CA LEU A 6 -2.03 3.65 5.72
C LEU A 6 -3.19 3.10 4.91
N ASN A 7 -4.03 2.25 5.50
CA ASN A 7 -5.18 1.67 4.81
C ASN A 7 -6.20 2.75 4.36
N SER A 8 -6.40 3.76 5.20
CA SER A 8 -7.29 4.89 4.89
C SER A 8 -6.73 5.80 3.79
N LEU A 9 -5.41 5.99 3.74
CA LEU A 9 -4.75 6.79 2.72
C LEU A 9 -4.68 6.06 1.38
N LEU A 10 -4.42 4.75 1.38
CA LEU A 10 -4.50 3.89 0.22
C LEU A 10 -5.90 3.98 -0.41
N ALA A 11 -6.95 3.80 0.40
CA ALA A 11 -8.32 3.88 -0.07
C ALA A 11 -8.68 5.25 -0.69
N ARG A 12 -8.04 6.33 -0.25
CA ARG A 12 -8.23 7.69 -0.78
C ARG A 12 -7.40 7.96 -2.05
N ARG A 13 -6.22 7.36 -2.18
CA ARG A 13 -5.30 7.59 -3.30
C ARG A 13 -5.61 6.70 -4.49
N VAL A 14 -5.74 5.40 -4.26
CA VAL A 14 -5.92 4.40 -5.31
C VAL A 14 -7.36 3.93 -5.46
N GLY A 15 -8.25 4.35 -4.56
CA GLY A 15 -9.66 3.97 -4.56
C GLY A 15 -9.93 2.69 -3.77
N GLU A 16 -10.99 1.96 -4.13
CA GLU A 16 -11.38 0.77 -3.37
C GLU A 16 -10.32 -0.34 -3.48
N LEU A 17 -9.69 -0.66 -2.35
CA LEU A 17 -8.69 -1.72 -2.28
C LEU A 17 -9.37 -3.10 -2.30
N PRO A 18 -9.04 -3.97 -3.26
CA PRO A 18 -9.45 -5.36 -3.28
C PRO A 18 -9.00 -6.08 -2.01
N GLN A 19 -9.73 -7.12 -1.61
CA GLN A 19 -9.40 -7.91 -0.42
C GLN A 19 -7.99 -8.51 -0.49
N GLU A 20 -7.58 -8.99 -1.66
CA GLU A 20 -6.27 -9.60 -1.87
C GLU A 20 -5.12 -8.60 -1.61
N VAL A 21 -5.29 -7.36 -2.05
CA VAL A 21 -4.29 -6.30 -1.84
C VAL A 21 -4.24 -5.86 -0.38
N ARG A 22 -5.40 -5.76 0.29
CA ARG A 22 -5.41 -5.49 1.74
C ARG A 22 -4.63 -6.55 2.52
N GLN A 23 -4.83 -7.83 2.22
CA GLN A 23 -4.11 -8.89 2.91
C GLN A 23 -2.60 -8.81 2.67
N GLN A 24 -2.18 -8.46 1.45
CA GLN A 24 -0.77 -8.25 1.17
C GLN A 24 -0.20 -7.08 1.98
N VAL A 25 -0.90 -5.96 2.04
CA VAL A 25 -0.50 -4.78 2.83
C VAL A 25 -0.46 -5.10 4.34
N GLU A 26 -1.40 -5.90 4.84
CA GLU A 26 -1.43 -6.35 6.25
C GLU A 26 -0.28 -7.31 6.60
N CYS A 27 0.25 -8.04 5.61
CA CYS A 27 1.41 -8.91 5.77
C CYS A 27 2.77 -8.20 5.66
N LEU A 28 2.79 -6.89 5.35
CA LEU A 28 4.03 -6.14 5.24
C LEU A 28 4.71 -5.94 6.60
N SER A 29 6.04 -5.96 6.58
CA SER A 29 6.87 -5.61 7.74
C SER A 29 6.80 -4.11 8.04
N LEU A 30 7.18 -3.71 9.26
CA LEU A 30 7.17 -2.30 9.67
C LEU A 30 7.95 -1.40 8.69
N GLU A 31 9.15 -1.82 8.29
CA GLU A 31 9.99 -1.08 7.34
C GLU A 31 9.33 -0.93 5.96
N GLN A 32 8.61 -1.95 5.50
CA GLN A 32 7.86 -1.90 4.23
C GLN A 32 6.66 -0.95 4.35
N LEU A 33 6.00 -0.90 5.49
CA LEU A 33 4.89 0.02 5.75
C LEU A 33 5.35 1.48 5.81
N GLU A 34 6.53 1.73 6.38
CA GLU A 34 7.15 3.06 6.37
C GLU A 34 7.49 3.50 4.94
N ASN A 35 8.12 2.62 4.15
CA ASN A 35 8.39 2.86 2.72
C ASN A 35 7.12 3.04 1.90
N LEU A 36 6.07 2.26 2.19
CA LEU A 36 4.76 2.40 1.54
C LEU A 36 4.17 3.78 1.80
N GLY A 37 4.33 4.33 3.01
CA GLY A 37 3.84 5.66 3.35
C GLY A 37 4.46 6.77 2.51
N GLU A 38 5.75 6.65 2.19
CA GLU A 38 6.48 7.60 1.35
C GLU A 38 6.10 7.43 -0.13
N ALA A 39 6.14 6.20 -0.65
CA ALA A 39 5.74 5.89 -2.03
C ALA A 39 4.28 6.22 -2.34
N LEU A 40 3.40 6.16 -1.33
CA LEU A 40 1.99 6.49 -1.46
C LEU A 40 1.73 7.97 -1.81
N LEU A 41 2.69 8.85 -1.57
CA LEU A 41 2.62 10.24 -2.00
C LEU A 41 2.70 10.36 -3.53
N ASP A 42 3.44 9.46 -4.18
CA ASP A 42 3.63 9.36 -5.63
C ASP A 42 2.56 8.52 -6.33
N PHE A 43 1.78 7.70 -5.59
CA PHE A 43 0.73 6.90 -6.21
C PHE A 43 -0.39 7.76 -6.78
N THR A 44 -0.69 7.52 -8.06
CA THR A 44 -1.77 8.16 -8.79
C THR A 44 -2.92 7.19 -9.10
N SER A 45 -2.64 5.88 -9.04
CA SER A 45 -3.55 4.84 -9.46
C SER A 45 -3.26 3.50 -8.78
N MET A 46 -4.21 2.57 -8.88
CA MET A 46 -4.05 1.20 -8.37
C MET A 46 -2.85 0.48 -9.00
N THR A 47 -2.51 0.80 -10.26
CA THR A 47 -1.37 0.23 -10.97
C THR A 47 -0.04 0.55 -10.29
N ASP A 48 0.10 1.76 -9.70
CA ASP A 48 1.30 2.15 -8.98
C ASP A 48 1.50 1.30 -7.72
N LEU A 49 0.40 1.02 -7.00
CA LEU A 49 0.40 0.14 -5.83
C LEU A 49 0.74 -1.31 -6.21
N ASP A 50 0.16 -1.82 -7.30
CA ASP A 50 0.40 -3.18 -7.77
C ASP A 50 1.87 -3.38 -8.17
N ALA A 51 2.43 -2.41 -8.93
CA ALA A 51 3.83 -2.40 -9.30
C ALA A 51 4.77 -2.36 -8.08
N TRP A 52 4.43 -1.56 -7.07
CA TRP A 52 5.20 -1.48 -5.83
C TRP A 52 5.15 -2.80 -5.04
N LEU A 53 3.96 -3.41 -4.90
CA LEU A 53 3.80 -4.70 -4.23
C LEU A 53 4.48 -5.86 -4.99
N ALA A 54 4.57 -5.79 -6.31
CA ALA A 54 5.31 -6.73 -7.13
C ALA A 54 6.82 -6.58 -6.93
N ALA A 55 7.33 -5.34 -6.82
CA ALA A 55 8.74 -5.06 -6.56
C ALA A 55 9.23 -5.58 -5.20
N LEU A 56 8.34 -5.69 -4.20
CA LEU A 56 8.67 -6.29 -2.90
C LEU A 56 8.84 -7.82 -2.91
N LYS A 57 8.31 -8.50 -3.93
CA LYS A 57 8.40 -9.97 -4.05
C LYS A 57 9.57 -10.43 -4.94
N ALA A 58 10.30 -9.49 -5.53
CA ALA A 58 11.49 -9.73 -6.34
C ALA A 58 12.75 -9.81 -5.46
#